data_AF-A0A8J4A5I0-F1
#
_entry.id   AF-A0A8J4A5I0-F1
#
_cell.length_a   1.000
_cell.length_b   1.000
_cell.length_c   1.000
_cell.angle_alpha   90.00
_cell.angle_beta   90.00
_cell.angle_gamma   90.00
#
_symmetry.space_group_name_H-M   'P 1'
#
loop_
_entity.id
_entity.type
_entity.pdbx_description
1 polymer ?
#
loop_
_entity_poly.entity_id
_entity_poly.type
_entity_poly.pdbx_seq_one_letter_code
_entity_poly.pdbx_strand_id
1 'polypeptide(L)' 'MSGKTLSVGRFEYGIEDDDFVTVVEQVKNALENGTVAQVPVVTADKRQVMLFINGSATDAVVIDPDSDGRPHEFG' A
#
# COMPACT_ATOMS: atom_id res chain seq x y z
N MET A 1 7.40 -3.94 14.19
CA MET A 1 7.06 -3.88 12.76
C MET A 1 7.68 -2.63 12.26
N SER A 2 8.43 -2.71 11.18
CA SER A 2 8.78 -1.51 10.45
C SER A 2 7.49 -0.82 10.00
N GLY A 3 7.46 0.50 10.14
CA GLY A 3 6.27 1.34 10.02
C GLY A 3 5.75 1.54 8.60
N LYS A 4 6.02 0.62 7.67
CA LYS A 4 5.68 0.85 6.27
C LYS A 4 4.24 0.45 6.02
N THR A 5 3.44 1.38 5.52
CA THR A 5 2.03 1.12 5.26
C THR A 5 1.64 1.50 3.84
N LEU A 6 0.64 0.78 3.34
CA LEU A 6 -0.07 1.04 2.10
C LEU A 6 -1.54 1.26 2.45
N SER A 7 -2.08 2.41 2.07
CA SER A 7 -3.50 2.70 2.19
C SER A 7 -4.17 2.82 0.83
N VAL A 8 -5.28 2.11 0.66
CA VAL A 8 -6.15 2.15 -0.53
C VAL A 8 -7.57 2.46 -0.08
N GLY A 9 -8.03 3.67 -0.37
CA GLY A 9 -9.28 4.19 0.19
C GLY A 9 -9.21 4.24 1.72
N ARG A 10 -10.09 3.47 2.40
CA ARG A 10 -10.17 3.41 3.88
C ARG A 10 -9.40 2.24 4.51
N PHE A 11 -8.73 1.42 3.69
CA PHE A 11 -8.06 0.22 4.16
C PHE A 11 -6.55 0.49 4.23
N GLU A 12 -5.95 0.13 5.35
CA GLU A 12 -4.52 0.22 5.60
C GLU A 12 -3.94 -1.19 5.74
N TYR A 13 -2.77 -1.40 5.15
CA TYR A 13 -2.02 -2.64 5.20
C TYR A 13 -0.56 -2.35 5.51
N GLY A 14 0.12 -3.25 6.21
CA GLY A 14 1.56 -3.21 6.37
C GLY A 14 2.30 -3.67 5.11
N ILE A 15 3.51 -3.18 4.90
CA ILE A 15 4.45 -3.68 3.89
C ILE A 15 5.72 -4.13 4.61
N GLU A 16 6.27 -5.29 4.22
CA GLU A 16 7.57 -5.74 4.71
C GLU A 16 8.70 -4.85 4.16
N ASP A 17 9.76 -4.63 4.94
CA ASP A 17 10.85 -3.72 4.55
C ASP A 17 11.52 -4.11 3.23
N ASP A 18 11.73 -5.41 3.03
CA ASP A 18 12.39 -5.95 1.84
C ASP A 18 11.56 -5.75 0.56
N ASP A 19 10.22 -5.63 0.69
CA ASP A 19 9.30 -5.49 -0.44
C ASP A 19 9.00 -4.04 -0.79
N PHE A 20 9.29 -3.09 0.11
CA PHE A 20 8.80 -1.70 0.01
C PHE A 20 9.07 -1.02 -1.33
N VAL A 21 10.33 -1.05 -1.80
CA VAL A 21 10.73 -0.38 -3.05
C VAL A 21 9.97 -0.97 -4.24
N THR A 22 9.86 -2.30 -4.29
CA THR A 22 9.14 -3.01 -5.35
C THR A 22 7.64 -2.69 -5.31
N VAL A 23 7.04 -2.62 -4.12
CA VAL A 23 5.63 -2.22 -3.96
C VAL A 23 5.40 -0.80 -4.49
N VAL A 24 6.25 0.16 -4.14
CA VAL A 24 6.14 1.55 -4.62
C VAL A 24 6.18 1.60 -6.15
N GLU A 25 7.14 0.91 -6.77
CA GLU A 25 7.28 0.89 -8.23
C GLU A 25 6.09 0.24 -8.93
N GLN A 26 5.60 -0.88 -8.42
CA GLN A 26 4.45 -1.58 -9.00
C GLN A 26 3.16 -0.76 -8.91
N VAL A 27 2.89 -0.16 -7.75
CA VAL A 27 1.72 0.70 -7.54
C VAL A 27 1.78 1.91 -8.47
N LYS A 28 2.94 2.59 -8.52
CA LYS A 28 3.14 3.74 -9.41
C LYS A 28 2.89 3.36 -10.87
N ASN A 29 3.50 2.27 -11.35
CA ASN A 29 3.33 1.79 -12.71
C ASN A 29 1.86 1.44 -13.02
N ALA A 30 1.14 0.84 -12.07
CA ALA A 30 -0.27 0.51 -12.25
C ALA A 30 -1.15 1.76 -12.38
N LEU A 31 -0.93 2.76 -11.52
CA LEU A 31 -1.65 4.03 -11.57
C LEU A 31 -1.38 4.79 -12.88
N GLU A 32 -0.11 4.87 -13.32
CA GLU A 32 0.28 5.60 -14.53
C GLU A 32 -0.25 4.95 -15.81
N ASN A 33 -0.30 3.61 -15.85
CA ASN A 33 -0.65 2.87 -17.06
C ASN A 33 -2.08 2.30 -17.05
N GLY A 34 -2.85 2.54 -15.97
CA GLY A 34 -4.18 1.96 -15.81
C GLY A 34 -4.18 0.43 -15.76
N THR A 35 -3.14 -0.18 -15.21
CA THR A 35 -2.99 -1.64 -15.10
C THR A 35 -3.23 -2.13 -13.66
N VAL A 36 -3.05 -3.44 -13.41
CA VAL A 36 -3.23 -4.03 -12.08
C VAL A 36 -1.87 -4.28 -11.43
N ALA A 37 -1.65 -3.71 -10.24
CA ALA A 37 -0.53 -4.06 -9.37
C ALA A 37 -0.89 -5.26 -8.48
N GLN A 38 0.11 -6.10 -8.19
CA GLN A 38 -0.01 -7.27 -7.31
C GLN A 38 0.95 -7.09 -6.14
N VAL A 39 0.42 -6.62 -5.02
CA VAL A 39 1.22 -6.12 -3.91
C VAL A 39 1.15 -7.11 -2.74
N PRO A 40 2.27 -7.73 -2.31
CA PRO A 40 2.29 -8.45 -1.06
C PRO A 40 2.12 -7.45 0.10
N VAL A 41 1.15 -7.72 0.97
CA VAL A 41 0.86 -6.88 2.13
C VAL A 41 0.59 -7.71 3.39
N VAL A 42 0.69 -7.06 4.53
CA VAL A 42 0.42 -7.62 5.85
C VAL A 42 -0.87 -7.02 6.41
N THR A 43 -1.82 -7.85 6.79
CA THR A 43 -3.06 -7.43 7.44
C THR A 43 -2.86 -7.14 8.94
N ALA A 44 -3.82 -6.46 9.58
CA ALA A 44 -3.75 -6.12 11.00
C ALA A 44 -3.59 -7.34 11.94
N ASP A 45 -4.05 -8.52 11.53
CA ASP A 45 -3.88 -9.80 12.23
C ASP A 45 -2.56 -10.52 11.88
N LYS A 46 -1.61 -9.81 11.25
CA LYS A 46 -0.26 -10.28 10.89
C LYS A 46 -0.23 -11.41 9.86
N ARG A 47 -1.24 -11.49 8.99
CA ARG A 47 -1.24 -12.45 7.88
C ARG A 47 -0.71 -11.78 6.61
N GLN A 48 0.13 -12.51 5.88
CA GLN A 48 0.54 -12.11 4.54
C GLN A 48 -0.57 -12.45 3.54
N VAL A 49 -0.94 -11.47 2.72
CA VAL A 49 -1.94 -11.60 1.67
C VAL A 49 -1.46 -10.86 0.41
N MET A 50 -2.09 -11.16 -0.73
CA MET A 50 -1.84 -10.45 -1.99
C MET A 50 -2.98 -9.46 -2.24
N LEU A 51 -2.66 -8.17 -2.34
CA LEU A 51 -3.60 -7.12 -2.69
C LEU A 51 -3.50 -6.82 -4.19
N PHE A 52 -4.63 -6.77 -4.89
CA PHE A 52 -4.71 -6.39 -6.29
C PHE A 52 -5.27 -4.98 -6.40
N ILE A 53 -4.50 -4.05 -6.96
CA ILE A 53 -4.90 -2.65 -7.11
C ILE A 53 -5.11 -2.37 -8.58
N ASN A 54 -6.34 -2.01 -8.96
CA ASN A 54 -6.64 -1.58 -10.32
C ASN A 54 -6.34 -0.08 -10.47
N GLY A 55 -5.25 0.25 -11.13
CA GLY A 55 -4.83 1.63 -11.33
C GLY A 55 -5.77 2.47 -12.20
N SER A 56 -6.62 1.85 -13.02
CA SER A 56 -7.61 2.59 -13.83
C SER A 56 -8.84 3.02 -13.03
N ALA A 57 -9.05 2.45 -11.85
CA ALA A 57 -10.25 2.64 -11.03
C ALA A 57 -9.95 3.17 -9.62
N THR A 58 -8.67 3.29 -9.27
CA THR A 58 -8.23 3.73 -7.95
C THR A 58 -7.99 5.23 -7.98
N ASP A 59 -8.69 5.98 -7.13
CA ASP A 59 -8.53 7.44 -7.06
C ASP A 59 -7.16 7.85 -6.50
N ALA A 60 -6.73 7.16 -5.42
CA ALA A 60 -5.47 7.42 -4.75
C ALA A 60 -4.96 6.20 -3.98
N VAL A 61 -3.64 6.11 -3.87
CA VAL A 61 -2.93 5.17 -2.98
C VAL A 61 -1.92 5.97 -2.18
N VAL A 62 -1.88 5.75 -0.87
CA VAL A 62 -0.89 6.36 0.02
C VAL A 62 0.10 5.29 0.44
N ILE A 63 1.39 5.57 0.30
CA ILE A 63 2.46 4.72 0.80
C ILE A 63 3.25 5.55 1.81
N ASP A 64 3.26 5.12 3.06
CA ASP A 64 3.98 5.78 4.15
C ASP A 64 5.19 4.92 4.55
N PRO A 65 6.44 5.39 4.34
CA PRO A 65 7.64 4.66 4.73
C PRO A 65 7.89 4.63 6.25
N ASP A 66 7.27 5.56 6.99
CA ASP A 66 7.59 5.91 8.37
C ASP A 66 6.35 5.98 9.26
N SER A 67 5.25 5.30 8.91
CA SER A 67 4.05 5.25 9.75
C SER A 67 4.40 4.64 11.11
N ASP A 68 4.49 5.50 12.11
CA ASP A 68 4.50 5.15 13.52
C ASP A 68 3.09 4.75 14.00
N GLY A 69 2.17 4.44 13.07
CA GLY A 69 0.83 3.92 13.33
C GLY A 69 -0.15 4.98 13.85
N ARG A 70 0.13 6.27 13.66
CA ARG A 70 -0.73 7.36 14.13
C ARG A 70 -1.60 7.88 12.99
N PRO A 71 -2.94 7.80 13.09
CA PRO A 71 -3.83 8.44 12.14
C PRO A 71 -3.60 9.96 12.20
N HIS A 72 -3.24 10.55 11.07
CA HIS A 72 -3.35 11.99 10.89
C HIS A 72 -4.71 12.29 10.24
N GLU A 73 -5.60 12.87 11.03
CA GLU A 73 -6.87 13.39 10.54
C GLU A 73 -6.56 14.67 9.74
N PHE A 74 -6.83 14.66 8.43
CA PHE A 74 -6.90 15.89 7.68
C PHE A 74 -8.27 16.51 7.97
N GLY A 75 -8.27 17.51 8.85
CA GLY A 75 -9.42 18.40 9.09
C GLY A 75 -9.65 19.40 7.97
#